data_AF-A0A0B5EP88-F1
#
_entry.id   AF-A0A0B5EP88-F1
#
_cell.length_a   1.000
_cell.length_b   1.000
_cell.length_c   1.000
_cell.angle_alpha   90.00
_cell.angle_beta   90.00
_cell.angle_gamma   90.00
#
_symmetry.space_group_name_H-M   'P 1'
#
loop_
_entity.id
_entity.type
_entity.pdbx_description
1 polymer ?
#
loop_
_entity_poly.entity_id
_entity_poly.type
_entity_poly.pdbx_seq_one_letter_code
_entity_poly.pdbx_strand_id
1 'polypeptide(L)'
;MKRVRTTAGVLGAGAALLLACGLGVPAATALPAPERTAPQSAAANPCTSAAADSGRQVAGALPRAEVHRQLDAQAERHRAARELPGKGPVGAPGDGSRLKVDIHPAQGTAFKEAAGRDGACATHTVSREVDVTEGSTTIYTPTLYPAGGSCIELVTVYTQGRATVSAWDWCKSVNFEASVPIDDAFLAAYTDGSSAYTGRVVRTDAGSNTWTASLYNHTTGAWDEVFTQSGQTQGRNDGWDIYELYSTTDASNVAYSCHAMAGLTFESSNISVRTDGQWAAASPDNSDTHYDQPDSAFYCPGRSYSMVNQYDHWKAVG
;
A
#
# COMPACT_ATOMS: atom_id res chain seq x y z
N MET A 1 -34.83 -21.38 -47.25
CA MET A 1 -35.14 -20.69 -48.53
C MET A 1 -34.64 -19.24 -48.47
N LYS A 2 -34.25 -18.64 -49.61
CA LYS A 2 -34.06 -17.19 -49.92
C LYS A 2 -33.60 -16.26 -48.76
N ARG A 3 -32.32 -15.87 -48.63
CA ARG A 3 -31.62 -14.76 -49.35
C ARG A 3 -32.37 -13.42 -49.44
N VAL A 4 -31.79 -12.37 -48.86
CA VAL A 4 -31.61 -11.00 -49.44
C VAL A 4 -30.22 -10.46 -49.01
N ARG A 5 -29.58 -9.63 -49.84
CA ARG A 5 -28.25 -8.98 -49.65
C ARG A 5 -28.40 -7.43 -49.66
N THR A 6 -27.26 -6.72 -49.80
CA THR A 6 -27.02 -5.45 -50.57
C THR A 6 -27.47 -4.10 -49.95
N THR A 7 -26.68 -3.00 -49.94
CA THR A 7 -25.22 -2.77 -50.22
C THR A 7 -24.77 -1.36 -49.79
N ALA A 8 -23.45 -1.16 -49.55
CA ALA A 8 -22.70 0.12 -49.61
C ALA A 8 -23.12 1.23 -48.60
N GLY A 9 -22.28 2.22 -48.23
CA GLY A 9 -20.91 2.56 -48.63
C GLY A 9 -20.83 3.98 -49.20
N VAL A 10 -20.14 4.91 -48.51
CA VAL A 10 -19.83 6.27 -49.01
C VAL A 10 -18.41 6.67 -48.60
N LEU A 11 -17.61 7.08 -49.58
CA LEU A 11 -16.33 7.78 -49.41
C LEU A 11 -16.60 9.29 -49.36
N GLY A 12 -15.97 10.01 -48.44
CA GLY A 12 -16.00 11.46 -48.36
C GLY A 12 -14.60 12.07 -48.48
N ALA A 13 -14.20 12.44 -49.70
CA ALA A 13 -12.99 13.22 -49.93
C ALA A 13 -13.33 14.71 -49.91
N GLY A 14 -12.74 15.47 -48.98
CA GLY A 14 -12.87 16.93 -48.89
C GLY A 14 -11.54 17.61 -49.22
N ALA A 15 -11.53 18.44 -50.26
CA ALA A 15 -10.32 19.11 -50.74
C ALA A 15 -10.25 20.58 -50.29
N ALA A 16 -9.03 21.00 -49.94
CA ALA A 16 -8.44 22.34 -50.06
C ALA A 16 -9.24 23.60 -49.64
N LEU A 17 -8.59 24.41 -48.78
CA LEU A 17 -8.35 25.80 -49.15
C LEU A 17 -7.03 26.32 -48.56
N LEU A 18 -6.15 26.82 -49.42
CA LEU A 18 -4.95 27.56 -49.04
C LEU A 18 -5.29 29.06 -48.98
N LEU A 19 -5.08 29.71 -47.84
CA LEU A 19 -4.87 31.15 -47.79
C LEU A 19 -3.53 31.46 -47.14
N ALA A 20 -2.60 31.96 -47.95
CA ALA A 20 -1.35 32.55 -47.48
C ALA A 20 -1.54 34.05 -47.31
N CYS A 21 -1.48 34.54 -46.07
CA CYS A 21 -1.32 35.95 -45.76
C CYS A 21 -0.06 36.10 -44.89
N GLY A 22 1.04 36.54 -45.49
CA GLY A 22 2.29 36.80 -44.77
C GLY A 22 2.32 38.23 -44.24
N LEU A 23 2.55 38.41 -42.93
CA LEU A 23 2.94 39.67 -42.31
C LEU A 23 3.92 39.41 -41.17
N GLY A 24 5.08 40.09 -41.21
CA GLY A 24 5.96 40.33 -40.06
C GLY A 24 6.60 39.11 -39.39
N VAL A 25 7.86 38.82 -39.74
CA VAL A 25 8.75 38.03 -38.87
C VAL A 25 9.38 39.00 -37.86
N PRO A 26 8.99 39.02 -36.57
CA PRO A 26 9.80 39.69 -35.56
C PRO A 26 11.14 38.97 -35.43
N ALA A 27 12.23 39.73 -35.26
CA ALA A 27 13.54 39.14 -35.00
C ALA A 27 13.46 38.32 -33.70
N ALA A 28 13.55 37.00 -33.82
CA ALA A 28 13.55 36.11 -32.67
C ALA A 28 14.83 36.36 -31.86
N THR A 29 14.67 37.00 -30.70
CA THR A 29 15.64 36.86 -29.61
C THR A 29 15.81 35.37 -29.36
N ALA A 30 17.03 34.86 -29.54
CA ALA A 30 17.34 33.49 -29.24
C ALA A 30 17.07 33.26 -27.74
N LEU A 31 15.96 32.59 -27.43
CA LEU A 31 15.71 32.11 -26.08
C LEU A 31 16.92 31.26 -25.67
N PRO A 32 17.45 31.43 -24.44
CA PRO A 32 18.49 30.53 -23.97
C PRO A 32 18.00 29.10 -24.14
N ALA A 33 18.83 28.25 -24.74
CA ALA A 33 18.51 26.85 -24.88
C ALA A 33 18.15 26.32 -23.48
N PRO A 34 17.05 25.55 -23.33
CA PRO A 34 16.67 25.03 -22.01
C PRO A 34 17.88 24.30 -21.45
N GLU A 35 18.33 24.71 -20.27
CA GLU A 35 19.40 24.01 -19.57
C GLU A 35 18.97 22.55 -19.51
N ARG A 36 19.80 21.67 -20.07
CA ARG A 36 19.58 20.23 -19.95
C ARG A 36 19.78 19.92 -18.48
N THR A 37 18.68 19.85 -17.74
CA THR A 37 18.64 19.36 -16.37
C THR A 37 19.49 18.10 -16.35
N ALA A 38 20.57 18.11 -15.56
CA ALA A 38 21.46 16.96 -15.49
C ALA A 38 20.61 15.72 -15.17
N PRO A 39 20.85 14.57 -15.82
CA PRO A 39 20.06 13.38 -15.57
C PRO A 39 20.09 13.11 -14.07
N GLN A 40 18.93 13.20 -13.42
CA GLN A 40 18.80 12.82 -12.02
C GLN A 40 19.29 11.39 -11.93
N SER A 41 20.35 11.16 -11.15
CA SER A 41 20.80 9.82 -10.83
C SER A 41 19.61 9.05 -10.28
N ALA A 42 19.28 7.90 -10.88
CA ALA A 42 18.23 7.03 -10.37
C ALA A 42 18.47 6.85 -8.86
N ALA A 43 17.51 7.31 -8.04
CA ALA A 43 17.67 7.31 -6.60
C ALA A 43 17.91 5.86 -6.14
N ALA A 44 18.91 5.64 -5.30
CA ALA A 44 19.20 4.30 -4.79
C ALA A 44 17.97 3.78 -4.02
N ASN A 45 17.50 2.57 -4.36
CA ASN A 45 16.37 1.93 -3.67
C ASN A 45 16.65 1.89 -2.16
N PRO A 46 15.87 2.59 -1.31
CA PRO A 46 16.18 2.70 0.11
C PRO A 46 16.20 1.35 0.82
N CYS A 47 15.37 0.38 0.41
CA CYS A 47 15.33 -0.97 1.00
C CYS A 47 16.67 -1.70 0.91
N THR A 48 17.39 -1.52 -0.19
CA THR A 48 18.74 -2.10 -0.40
C THR A 48 19.87 -1.17 0.05
N SER A 49 19.56 0.04 0.51
CA SER A 49 20.57 1.03 0.88
C SER A 49 21.19 0.73 2.25
N ALA A 50 22.48 1.06 2.40
CA ALA A 50 23.17 1.08 3.69
C ALA A 50 22.87 2.38 4.49
N ALA A 51 21.71 3.01 4.27
CA ALA A 51 21.32 4.21 5.01
C ALA A 51 21.18 3.89 6.51
N ALA A 52 21.75 4.76 7.34
CA ALA A 52 21.78 4.59 8.78
C ALA A 52 20.40 4.86 9.41
N ASP A 53 20.15 4.20 10.54
CA ASP A 53 19.13 4.64 11.49
C ASP A 53 19.53 5.99 12.09
N SER A 54 18.60 6.93 12.12
CA SER A 54 18.83 8.29 12.63
C SER A 54 18.87 8.36 14.16
N GLY A 55 18.36 7.32 14.84
CA GLY A 55 18.09 7.31 16.27
C GLY A 55 16.92 8.23 16.69
N ARG A 56 16.14 8.75 15.73
CA ARG A 56 15.01 9.64 15.97
C ARG A 56 13.70 8.90 15.75
N GLN A 57 12.66 9.32 16.48
CA GLN A 57 11.29 8.96 16.15
C GLN A 57 10.82 9.72 14.91
N VAL A 58 9.91 9.13 14.14
CA VAL A 58 9.26 9.77 12.99
C VAL A 58 8.57 11.07 13.42
N ALA A 59 8.79 12.13 12.64
CA ALA A 59 8.18 13.42 12.88
C ALA A 59 6.64 13.32 12.71
N GLY A 60 5.89 13.91 13.65
CA GLY A 60 4.43 13.85 13.66
C GLY A 60 3.81 12.61 14.31
N ALA A 61 4.61 11.68 14.83
CA ALA A 61 4.10 10.51 15.55
C ALA A 61 3.16 10.91 16.72
N LEU A 62 1.99 10.27 16.75
CA LEU A 62 0.96 10.53 17.75
C LEU A 62 1.32 9.89 19.10
N PRO A 63 0.99 10.53 20.24
CA PRO A 63 1.12 9.89 21.55
C PRO A 63 0.32 8.59 21.63
N ARG A 64 0.84 7.54 22.29
CA ARG A 64 0.16 6.23 22.43
C ARG A 64 -1.33 6.32 22.83
N ALA A 65 -1.67 7.20 23.78
CA ALA A 65 -3.07 7.40 24.22
C ALA A 65 -3.97 8.05 23.15
N GLU A 66 -3.39 8.80 22.21
CA GLU A 66 -4.07 9.27 20.99
C GLU A 66 -4.31 8.08 20.06
N VAL A 67 -3.28 7.28 19.75
CA VAL A 67 -3.37 6.09 18.89
C VAL A 67 -4.50 5.16 19.36
N HIS A 68 -4.52 4.83 20.65
CA HIS A 68 -5.54 3.99 21.28
C HIS A 68 -6.94 4.61 21.15
N ARG A 69 -7.12 5.89 21.52
CA ARG A 69 -8.40 6.60 21.33
C ARG A 69 -8.86 6.63 19.86
N GLN A 70 -7.92 6.62 18.92
CA GLN A 70 -8.23 6.67 17.49
C GLN A 70 -8.56 5.31 16.86
N LEU A 71 -7.93 4.22 17.31
CA LEU A 71 -7.89 2.94 16.61
C LEU A 71 -8.28 1.71 17.46
N ASP A 72 -8.48 1.83 18.78
CA ASP A 72 -8.84 0.68 19.63
C ASP A 72 -10.10 -0.03 19.14
N ALA A 73 -11.15 0.72 18.76
CA ALA A 73 -12.40 0.15 18.29
C ALA A 73 -12.23 -0.61 16.96
N GLN A 74 -11.29 -0.21 16.11
CA GLN A 74 -10.90 -0.91 14.87
C GLN A 74 -10.16 -2.20 15.23
N ALA A 75 -9.24 -2.13 16.20
CA ALA A 75 -8.48 -3.29 16.64
C ALA A 75 -9.32 -4.31 17.42
N GLU A 76 -10.33 -3.87 18.18
CA GLU A 76 -11.34 -4.75 18.79
C GLU A 76 -12.12 -5.53 17.72
N ARG A 77 -12.57 -4.87 16.65
CA ARG A 77 -13.23 -5.55 15.51
C ARG A 77 -12.30 -6.58 14.84
N HIS A 78 -11.02 -6.23 14.66
CA HIS A 78 -10.00 -7.12 14.11
C HIS A 78 -9.77 -8.35 15.01
N ARG A 79 -9.65 -8.17 16.33
CA ARG A 79 -9.51 -9.27 17.31
C ARG A 79 -10.75 -10.17 17.33
N ALA A 80 -11.95 -9.58 17.36
CA ALA A 80 -13.21 -10.33 17.29
C ALA A 80 -13.36 -11.13 15.97
N ALA A 81 -12.81 -10.61 14.86
CA ALA A 81 -12.73 -11.37 13.61
C ALA A 81 -11.78 -12.58 13.72
N ARG A 82 -10.66 -12.48 14.44
CA ARG A 82 -9.67 -13.57 14.62
C ARG A 82 -10.08 -14.65 15.63
N GLU A 83 -10.90 -14.33 16.63
CA GLU A 83 -11.35 -15.31 17.65
C GLU A 83 -12.31 -16.39 17.09
N LEU A 84 -12.74 -16.26 15.82
CA LEU A 84 -13.51 -17.25 15.10
C LEU A 84 -12.57 -18.29 14.46
N PRO A 85 -12.63 -19.59 14.84
CA PRO A 85 -11.74 -20.62 14.30
C PRO A 85 -11.76 -20.66 12.77
N GLY A 86 -10.61 -20.41 12.15
CA GLY A 86 -10.43 -20.39 10.70
C GLY A 86 -10.36 -18.99 10.05
N LYS A 87 -10.54 -17.89 10.81
CA LYS A 87 -10.40 -16.53 10.26
C LYS A 87 -8.97 -15.97 10.40
N GLY A 88 -8.12 -16.32 9.43
CA GLY A 88 -6.97 -15.47 9.04
C GLY A 88 -7.42 -14.41 8.02
N PRO A 89 -6.53 -13.94 7.11
CA PRO A 89 -6.90 -13.20 5.88
C PRO A 89 -7.74 -13.99 4.86
N VAL A 90 -8.46 -15.02 5.34
CA VAL A 90 -9.21 -16.00 4.56
C VAL A 90 -10.51 -16.29 5.33
N GLY A 91 -11.47 -15.36 5.25
CA GLY A 91 -12.81 -15.57 5.79
C GLY A 91 -13.68 -16.37 4.83
N ALA A 92 -14.17 -17.54 5.25
CA ALA A 92 -15.26 -18.21 4.55
C ALA A 92 -16.59 -17.43 4.71
N PRO A 93 -17.47 -17.39 3.69
CA PRO A 93 -18.72 -16.63 3.77
C PRO A 93 -19.70 -17.25 4.78
N GLY A 94 -20.17 -16.43 5.72
CA GLY A 94 -21.15 -16.81 6.74
C GLY A 94 -22.60 -16.88 6.22
N ASP A 95 -23.44 -17.64 6.92
CA ASP A 95 -24.80 -17.99 6.50
C ASP A 95 -25.87 -16.98 6.91
N GLY A 96 -26.14 -16.04 6.00
CA GLY A 96 -27.51 -15.67 5.64
C GLY A 96 -28.46 -15.07 6.70
N SER A 97 -28.34 -13.78 6.99
CA SER A 97 -29.52 -12.90 7.18
C SER A 97 -29.20 -11.41 7.04
N ARG A 98 -29.53 -10.85 5.86
CA ARG A 98 -29.70 -9.40 5.56
C ARG A 98 -28.46 -8.49 5.67
N LEU A 99 -27.88 -8.17 4.50
CA LEU A 99 -27.02 -7.01 4.21
C LEU A 99 -26.10 -6.55 5.36
N LYS A 100 -25.06 -7.34 5.59
CA LYS A 100 -23.68 -6.91 5.89
C LYS A 100 -22.79 -8.14 5.66
N VAL A 101 -22.24 -8.26 4.45
CA VAL A 101 -21.09 -9.17 4.26
C VAL A 101 -19.91 -8.50 4.97
N ASP A 102 -19.29 -9.17 5.92
CA ASP A 102 -17.99 -8.74 6.44
C ASP A 102 -16.96 -9.00 5.34
N ILE A 103 -16.60 -7.96 4.59
CA ILE A 103 -15.65 -8.03 3.48
C ILE A 103 -14.26 -7.94 4.10
N HIS A 104 -13.52 -9.04 4.10
CA HIS A 104 -12.11 -9.10 4.49
C HIS A 104 -11.23 -9.89 3.49
N PRO A 105 -11.01 -9.35 2.28
CA PRO A 105 -10.11 -9.87 1.27
C PRO A 105 -8.70 -9.26 1.36
N ALA A 106 -7.74 -9.99 0.79
CA ALA A 106 -6.36 -9.56 0.60
C ALA A 106 -5.91 -9.81 -0.85
N GLN A 107 -4.88 -9.08 -1.31
CA GLN A 107 -4.14 -9.29 -2.56
C GLN A 107 -2.75 -8.66 -2.43
N GLY A 108 -1.72 -9.29 -2.97
CA GLY A 108 -0.34 -8.81 -2.93
C GLY A 108 0.67 -9.95 -2.82
N THR A 109 1.83 -9.61 -2.29
CA THR A 109 2.96 -10.53 -2.13
C THR A 109 2.91 -11.22 -0.77
N ALA A 110 2.96 -12.55 -0.76
CA ALA A 110 3.21 -13.32 0.45
C ALA A 110 4.71 -13.62 0.60
N PHE A 111 5.24 -13.53 1.81
CA PHE A 111 6.63 -13.93 2.12
C PHE A 111 6.67 -15.32 2.74
N LYS A 112 7.48 -16.20 2.17
CA LYS A 112 7.62 -17.59 2.64
C LYS A 112 8.32 -17.64 3.99
N GLU A 113 7.71 -18.37 4.93
CA GLU A 113 8.36 -18.80 6.17
C GLU A 113 9.68 -19.53 5.82
N ALA A 114 10.77 -19.05 6.40
CA ALA A 114 12.09 -19.67 6.27
C ALA A 114 12.95 -19.29 7.48
N ALA A 115 13.95 -20.13 7.78
CA ALA A 115 14.98 -19.77 8.75
C ALA A 115 15.73 -18.50 8.32
N GLY A 116 16.27 -17.75 9.29
CA GLY A 116 17.05 -16.54 9.05
C GLY A 116 16.24 -15.32 8.61
N ARG A 117 14.96 -15.43 8.25
CA ARG A 117 14.08 -14.29 7.96
C ARG A 117 14.09 -13.29 9.12
N ASP A 118 14.40 -12.04 8.81
CA ASP A 118 14.70 -11.00 9.80
C ASP A 118 14.34 -9.57 9.34
N GLY A 119 13.58 -9.43 8.25
CA GLY A 119 13.08 -8.14 7.81
C GLY A 119 12.25 -8.19 6.52
N ALA A 120 11.50 -7.12 6.30
CA ALA A 120 10.87 -6.79 5.02
C ALA A 120 10.88 -5.27 4.80
N CYS A 121 10.85 -4.83 3.55
CA CYS A 121 10.84 -3.41 3.17
C CYS A 121 10.14 -3.22 1.82
N ALA A 122 9.42 -2.12 1.66
CA ALA A 122 8.78 -1.75 0.40
C ALA A 122 8.50 -0.25 0.30
N THR A 123 8.27 0.23 -0.93
CA THR A 123 7.82 1.59 -1.26
C THR A 123 6.31 1.57 -1.52
N HIS A 124 5.55 2.19 -0.62
CA HIS A 124 4.10 2.22 -0.57
C HIS A 124 3.54 3.56 -1.05
N THR A 125 2.57 3.55 -1.95
CA THR A 125 1.78 4.76 -2.28
C THR A 125 0.86 5.16 -1.13
N VAL A 126 0.68 6.47 -0.92
CA VAL A 126 -0.35 7.03 -0.03
C VAL A 126 -1.21 8.05 -0.78
N SER A 127 -2.47 8.19 -0.35
CA SER A 127 -3.37 9.21 -0.88
C SER A 127 -4.12 9.93 0.23
N ARG A 128 -4.25 11.25 0.12
CA ARG A 128 -5.14 12.07 0.98
C ARG A 128 -6.56 12.21 0.42
N GLU A 129 -6.82 11.60 -0.73
CA GLU A 129 -8.11 11.66 -1.44
C GLU A 129 -9.05 10.51 -1.05
N VAL A 130 -8.60 9.60 -0.18
CA VAL A 130 -9.41 8.47 0.33
C VAL A 130 -10.47 8.99 1.32
N ASP A 131 -11.75 8.96 0.91
CA ASP A 131 -12.88 9.39 1.74
C ASP A 131 -13.70 8.21 2.27
N VAL A 132 -13.35 7.73 3.47
CA VAL A 132 -14.08 6.64 4.13
C VAL A 132 -15.35 7.19 4.81
N THR A 133 -16.48 7.15 4.11
CA THR A 133 -17.75 7.69 4.61
C THR A 133 -18.49 6.77 5.60
N GLU A 134 -18.31 5.44 5.51
CA GLU A 134 -18.96 4.46 6.38
C GLU A 134 -18.04 4.07 7.55
N GLY A 135 -18.48 4.33 8.79
CA GLY A 135 -17.67 4.14 10.00
C GLY A 135 -17.30 2.69 10.34
N SER A 136 -17.94 1.69 9.71
CA SER A 136 -17.54 0.29 9.80
C SER A 136 -16.45 -0.11 8.78
N THR A 137 -16.15 0.74 7.80
CA THR A 137 -15.07 0.50 6.83
C THR A 137 -13.71 0.95 7.36
N THR A 138 -12.69 0.17 7.06
CA THR A 138 -11.29 0.45 7.35
C THR A 138 -10.46 -0.15 6.21
N ILE A 139 -9.65 0.66 5.54
CA ILE A 139 -8.82 0.20 4.43
C ILE A 139 -7.37 0.15 4.93
N TYR A 140 -6.71 -1.00 4.73
CA TYR A 140 -5.33 -1.24 5.11
C TYR A 140 -4.50 -1.47 3.84
N THR A 141 -4.00 -0.40 3.22
CA THR A 141 -3.26 -0.54 1.95
C THR A 141 -2.23 0.55 1.70
N PRO A 142 -0.96 0.19 1.42
CA PRO A 142 -0.36 -1.14 1.60
C PRO A 142 -0.11 -1.50 3.09
N THR A 143 -0.01 -2.79 3.39
CA THR A 143 0.45 -3.36 4.68
C THR A 143 1.74 -4.16 4.49
N LEU A 144 2.57 -4.25 5.52
CA LEU A 144 3.88 -4.94 5.49
C LEU A 144 4.16 -5.67 6.81
N TYR A 145 4.17 -7.01 6.79
CA TYR A 145 4.53 -7.87 7.91
C TYR A 145 5.67 -8.83 7.52
N PRO A 146 6.86 -8.74 8.13
CA PRO A 146 7.96 -9.67 7.85
C PRO A 146 7.67 -11.11 8.30
N ALA A 147 8.08 -12.07 7.48
CA ALA A 147 8.23 -13.45 7.90
C ALA A 147 9.32 -13.60 8.98
N GLY A 148 9.32 -14.74 9.68
CA GLY A 148 10.28 -15.03 10.76
C GLY A 148 9.79 -14.63 12.16
N GLY A 149 8.49 -14.48 12.33
CA GLY A 149 7.84 -14.24 13.62
C GLY A 149 7.91 -12.79 14.10
N SER A 150 7.58 -11.85 13.21
CA SER A 150 7.64 -10.42 13.51
C SER A 150 6.74 -10.01 14.68
N CYS A 151 7.23 -9.08 15.49
CA CYS A 151 6.42 -8.38 16.50
C CYS A 151 5.65 -7.20 15.94
N ILE A 152 5.93 -6.76 14.71
CA ILE A 152 5.37 -5.55 14.13
C ILE A 152 4.89 -5.77 12.71
N GLU A 153 3.72 -5.22 12.40
CA GLU A 153 3.24 -4.98 11.04
C GLU A 153 3.11 -3.46 10.83
N LEU A 154 3.61 -2.97 9.70
CA LEU A 154 3.51 -1.56 9.29
C LEU A 154 2.36 -1.42 8.30
N VAL A 155 1.38 -0.58 8.63
CA VAL A 155 0.09 -0.51 7.90
C VAL A 155 -0.22 0.93 7.52
N THR A 156 -0.55 1.16 6.25
CA THR A 156 -1.23 2.39 5.83
C THR A 156 -2.72 2.23 6.12
N VAL A 157 -3.25 3.04 7.04
CA VAL A 157 -4.63 2.94 7.54
C VAL A 157 -5.46 4.13 7.07
N TYR A 158 -6.57 3.85 6.38
CA TYR A 158 -7.62 4.82 6.10
C TYR A 158 -8.90 4.46 6.85
N THR A 159 -9.43 5.42 7.60
CA THR A 159 -10.71 5.36 8.32
C THR A 159 -11.42 6.71 8.19
N GLN A 160 -12.65 6.83 8.72
CA GLN A 160 -13.44 8.05 8.58
C GLN A 160 -12.69 9.31 9.04
N GLY A 161 -12.37 10.18 8.09
CA GLY A 161 -11.63 11.43 8.31
C GLY A 161 -10.15 11.26 8.70
N ARG A 162 -9.52 10.10 8.47
CA ARG A 162 -8.13 9.83 8.88
C ARG A 162 -7.36 8.97 7.87
N ALA A 163 -6.15 9.41 7.57
CA ALA A 163 -5.12 8.67 6.85
C ALA A 163 -3.84 8.65 7.72
N THR A 164 -3.31 7.47 8.02
CA THR A 164 -2.12 7.31 8.88
C THR A 164 -1.21 6.18 8.41
N VAL A 165 0.08 6.26 8.71
CA VAL A 165 0.98 5.09 8.73
C VAL A 165 1.12 4.65 10.18
N SER A 166 0.77 3.41 10.47
CA SER A 166 0.61 2.88 11.83
C SER A 166 1.33 1.55 12.03
N ALA A 167 1.70 1.24 13.27
CA ALA A 167 2.34 -0.01 13.65
C ALA A 167 1.43 -0.84 14.57
N TRP A 168 1.15 -2.08 14.18
CA TRP A 168 0.55 -3.10 15.06
C TRP A 168 1.61 -3.76 15.93
N ASP A 169 1.25 -4.06 17.18
CA ASP A 169 2.01 -4.91 18.08
C ASP A 169 1.47 -6.35 18.09
N TRP A 170 2.16 -7.24 17.40
CA TRP A 170 1.86 -8.68 17.36
C TRP A 170 2.41 -9.46 18.56
N CYS A 171 3.17 -8.84 19.47
CA CYS A 171 3.89 -9.54 20.54
C CYS A 171 3.32 -9.32 21.96
N LYS A 172 2.69 -8.18 22.27
CA LYS A 172 2.06 -7.96 23.59
C LYS A 172 0.56 -7.67 23.48
N SER A 173 0.15 -6.57 22.82
CA SER A 173 -1.23 -6.07 22.92
C SER A 173 -2.18 -6.53 21.81
N VAL A 174 -1.68 -6.97 20.65
CA VAL A 174 -2.49 -7.21 19.44
C VAL A 174 -3.36 -5.99 19.15
N ASN A 175 -2.71 -4.83 19.07
CA ASN A 175 -3.32 -3.51 18.88
C ASN A 175 -2.38 -2.58 18.10
N PHE A 176 -2.90 -1.44 17.64
CA PHE A 176 -2.07 -0.34 17.16
C PHE A 176 -1.36 0.35 18.32
N GLU A 177 -0.05 0.58 18.21
CA GLU A 177 0.76 1.17 19.29
C GLU A 177 1.51 2.44 18.90
N ALA A 178 1.71 2.66 17.60
CA ALA A 178 2.23 3.91 17.04
C ALA A 178 1.45 4.26 15.78
N SER A 179 1.33 5.56 15.50
CA SER A 179 0.64 6.08 14.32
C SER A 179 1.17 7.47 13.95
N VAL A 180 1.29 7.73 12.66
CA VAL A 180 1.79 8.98 12.08
C VAL A 180 0.76 9.48 11.06
N PRO A 181 0.21 10.70 11.19
CA PRO A 181 -0.74 11.24 10.21
C PRO A 181 -0.10 11.43 8.84
N ILE A 182 -0.85 11.14 7.77
CA ILE A 182 -0.44 11.45 6.39
C ILE A 182 -0.86 12.89 6.10
N ASP A 183 -0.13 13.84 6.69
CA ASP A 183 -0.29 15.28 6.53
C ASP A 183 0.80 15.90 5.63
N ASP A 184 0.82 17.23 5.48
CA ASP A 184 1.84 17.91 4.66
C ASP A 184 3.27 17.74 5.20
N ALA A 185 3.46 17.57 6.51
CA ALA A 185 4.77 17.35 7.10
C ALA A 185 5.25 15.92 6.85
N PHE A 186 4.35 14.93 6.95
CA PHE A 186 4.63 13.56 6.53
C PHE A 186 5.02 13.50 5.05
N LEU A 187 4.22 14.09 4.17
CA LEU A 187 4.47 14.05 2.72
C LEU A 187 5.80 14.72 2.35
N ALA A 188 6.13 15.86 2.98
CA ALA A 188 7.39 16.56 2.73
C ALA A 188 8.63 15.81 3.23
N ALA A 189 8.53 15.07 4.35
CA ALA A 189 9.68 14.40 4.96
C ALA A 189 9.88 12.95 4.47
N TYR A 190 8.79 12.20 4.28
CA TYR A 190 8.81 10.74 4.13
C TYR A 190 8.34 10.23 2.76
N THR A 191 8.03 11.10 1.79
CA THR A 191 7.74 10.65 0.42
C THR A 191 8.83 11.04 -0.58
N ASP A 192 8.91 10.28 -1.66
CA ASP A 192 9.85 10.47 -2.78
C ASP A 192 9.47 11.60 -3.75
N GLY A 193 8.42 12.36 -3.43
CA GLY A 193 7.84 13.40 -4.29
C GLY A 193 6.69 12.90 -5.20
N SER A 194 6.40 11.59 -5.21
CA SER A 194 5.27 10.99 -5.94
C SER A 194 4.09 10.57 -5.05
N SER A 195 4.09 11.01 -3.79
CA SER A 195 3.20 10.51 -2.72
C SER A 195 3.41 9.02 -2.40
N ALA A 196 4.63 8.50 -2.54
CA ALA A 196 5.00 7.18 -2.07
C ALA A 196 6.09 7.27 -0.98
N TYR A 197 5.91 6.53 0.13
CA TYR A 197 6.88 6.44 1.23
C TYR A 197 7.57 5.08 1.22
N THR A 198 8.82 5.00 1.69
CA THR A 198 9.50 3.70 1.86
C THR A 198 9.54 3.31 3.34
N GLY A 199 8.99 2.15 3.67
CA GLY A 199 8.91 1.61 5.02
C GLY A 199 9.68 0.30 5.15
N ARG A 200 10.25 0.04 6.32
CA ARG A 200 10.85 -1.26 6.66
C ARG A 200 10.43 -1.74 8.04
N VAL A 201 10.40 -3.05 8.22
CA VAL A 201 10.28 -3.68 9.54
C VAL A 201 11.38 -4.74 9.65
N VAL A 202 12.19 -4.66 10.70
CA VAL A 202 13.47 -5.39 10.81
C VAL A 202 13.64 -5.94 12.23
N ARG A 203 14.15 -7.18 12.37
CA ARG A 203 14.58 -7.73 13.65
C ARG A 203 15.93 -7.10 14.03
N THR A 204 15.93 -6.37 15.13
CA THR A 204 17.09 -5.62 15.66
C THR A 204 17.80 -6.36 16.79
N ASP A 205 17.11 -7.27 17.50
CA ASP A 205 17.72 -8.26 18.39
C ASP A 205 17.02 -9.62 18.26
N ALA A 206 17.78 -10.65 17.87
CA ALA A 206 17.27 -12.01 17.73
C ALA A 206 17.08 -12.74 19.08
N GLY A 207 17.84 -12.36 20.13
CA GLY A 207 17.78 -13.01 21.44
C GLY A 207 16.51 -12.70 22.23
N SER A 208 15.96 -11.49 22.06
CA SER A 208 14.70 -11.04 22.66
C SER A 208 13.52 -10.99 21.67
N ASN A 209 13.76 -11.38 20.41
CA ASN A 209 12.85 -11.15 19.27
C ASN A 209 12.37 -9.69 19.21
N THR A 210 13.29 -8.73 19.28
CA THR A 210 12.99 -7.31 19.10
C THR A 210 12.94 -6.96 17.62
N TRP A 211 11.85 -6.32 17.21
CA TRP A 211 11.64 -5.77 15.88
C TRP A 211 11.46 -4.26 15.97
N THR A 212 11.87 -3.57 14.91
CA THR A 212 11.76 -2.12 14.74
C THR A 212 11.13 -1.83 13.38
N ALA A 213 10.08 -1.01 13.37
CA ALA A 213 9.50 -0.43 12.17
C ALA A 213 10.06 0.98 11.97
N SER A 214 10.41 1.33 10.73
CA SER A 214 11.02 2.61 10.38
C SER A 214 10.51 3.14 9.03
N LEU A 215 10.50 4.45 8.87
CA LEU A 215 10.26 5.13 7.59
C LEU A 215 11.54 5.78 7.09
N TYR A 216 11.76 5.75 5.77
CA TYR A 216 12.87 6.44 5.14
C TYR A 216 12.54 7.93 5.01
N ASN A 217 13.35 8.77 5.66
CA ASN A 217 13.24 10.21 5.60
C ASN A 217 13.97 10.71 4.34
N HIS A 218 13.21 11.02 3.29
CA HIS A 218 13.74 11.48 2.01
C HIS A 218 14.42 12.86 2.09
N THR A 219 14.16 13.64 3.16
CA THR A 219 14.86 14.92 3.43
C THR A 219 16.26 14.71 4.04
N THR A 220 16.44 13.70 4.91
CA THR A 220 17.71 13.47 5.63
C THR A 220 18.54 12.31 5.09
N GLY A 221 17.95 11.42 4.29
CA GLY A 221 18.59 10.21 3.78
C GLY A 221 18.79 9.10 4.83
N ALA A 222 17.98 9.10 5.90
CA ALA A 222 18.13 8.21 7.05
C ALA A 222 16.79 7.55 7.42
N TRP A 223 16.84 6.48 8.22
CA TRP A 223 15.67 5.80 8.74
C TRP A 223 15.25 6.37 10.11
N ASP A 224 14.01 6.87 10.21
CA ASP A 224 13.42 7.30 11.48
C ASP A 224 12.51 6.18 12.04
N GLU A 225 12.52 5.95 13.35
CA GLU A 225 11.74 4.91 14.03
C GLU A 225 10.25 5.28 14.14
N VAL A 226 9.37 4.33 13.78
CA VAL A 226 7.93 4.40 14.07
C VAL A 226 7.62 3.74 15.40
N PHE A 227 8.17 2.54 15.60
CA PHE A 227 7.87 1.69 16.76
C PHE A 227 8.94 0.59 16.91
N THR A 228 9.31 0.27 18.15
CA THR A 228 10.16 -0.87 18.50
C THR A 228 9.48 -1.74 19.56
N GLN A 229 9.51 -3.06 19.37
CA GLN A 229 8.81 -4.01 20.21
C GLN A 229 9.50 -5.38 20.26
N SER A 230 9.48 -6.00 21.44
CA SER A 230 10.04 -7.32 21.72
C SER A 230 9.00 -8.27 22.33
N GLY A 231 9.09 -9.56 22.03
CA GLY A 231 8.28 -10.60 22.66
C GLY A 231 8.08 -11.84 21.78
N GLN A 232 7.20 -12.74 22.23
CA GLN A 232 6.76 -13.85 21.41
C GLN A 232 5.62 -13.39 20.50
N THR A 233 5.74 -13.64 19.19
CA THR A 233 4.65 -13.29 18.26
C THR A 233 3.39 -14.10 18.55
N GLN A 234 2.26 -13.40 18.52
CA GLN A 234 0.89 -13.92 18.49
C GLN A 234 0.32 -13.84 17.04
N GLY A 235 1.14 -13.36 16.10
CA GLY A 235 0.87 -13.34 14.66
C GLY A 235 1.27 -14.66 13.99
N ARG A 236 1.83 -14.56 12.79
CA ARG A 236 2.23 -15.70 11.96
C ARG A 236 3.74 -15.74 11.72
N ASN A 237 4.22 -16.86 11.17
CA ASN A 237 5.64 -17.05 10.83
C ASN A 237 5.97 -16.74 9.37
N ASP A 238 4.99 -16.88 8.47
CA ASP A 238 5.00 -16.28 7.13
C ASP A 238 4.75 -14.77 7.21
N GLY A 239 4.94 -14.08 6.10
CA GLY A 239 4.81 -12.63 6.01
C GLY A 239 4.00 -12.18 4.80
N TRP A 240 3.83 -10.87 4.66
CA TRP A 240 3.12 -10.27 3.54
C TRP A 240 3.55 -8.82 3.26
N ASP A 241 3.33 -8.42 2.02
CA ASP A 241 3.13 -7.05 1.58
C ASP A 241 1.84 -7.04 0.72
N ILE A 242 0.74 -6.50 1.25
CA ILE A 242 -0.59 -6.66 0.64
C ILE A 242 -1.45 -5.40 0.70
N TYR A 243 -2.38 -5.34 -0.24
CA TYR A 243 -3.64 -4.64 -0.11
C TYR A 243 -4.58 -5.50 0.76
N GLU A 244 -5.12 -4.95 1.86
CA GLU A 244 -6.15 -5.56 2.71
C GLU A 244 -7.27 -4.55 3.02
N LEU A 245 -8.51 -5.00 3.22
CA LEU A 245 -9.58 -4.10 3.70
C LEU A 245 -10.59 -4.80 4.61
N TYR A 246 -11.25 -4.01 5.44
CA TYR A 246 -12.46 -4.34 6.19
C TYR A 246 -13.59 -3.43 5.71
N SER A 247 -14.67 -3.98 5.17
CA SER A 247 -15.82 -3.17 4.75
C SER A 247 -17.12 -3.98 4.79
N THR A 248 -18.22 -3.31 4.45
CA THR A 248 -19.53 -3.91 4.25
C THR A 248 -20.11 -3.45 2.93
N THR A 249 -21.12 -4.16 2.42
CA THR A 249 -21.84 -3.74 1.21
C THR A 249 -22.90 -2.68 1.48
N ASP A 250 -23.12 -1.81 0.49
CA ASP A 250 -24.28 -0.94 0.38
C ASP A 250 -25.53 -1.71 -0.15
N ALA A 251 -26.64 -0.98 -0.36
CA ALA A 251 -27.88 -1.56 -0.88
C ALA A 251 -27.79 -2.07 -2.33
N SER A 252 -26.75 -1.70 -3.08
CA SER A 252 -26.45 -2.18 -4.44
C SER A 252 -25.50 -3.38 -4.44
N ASN A 253 -25.12 -3.89 -3.27
CA ASN A 253 -24.13 -4.94 -3.07
C ASN A 253 -22.69 -4.56 -3.52
N VAL A 254 -22.35 -3.26 -3.40
CA VAL A 254 -21.00 -2.72 -3.63
C VAL A 254 -20.35 -2.37 -2.29
N ALA A 255 -19.06 -2.67 -2.08
CA ALA A 255 -18.39 -2.34 -0.83
C ALA A 255 -18.25 -0.82 -0.63
N TYR A 256 -18.43 -0.34 0.60
CA TYR A 256 -18.19 1.08 0.91
C TYR A 256 -16.73 1.50 0.68
N SER A 257 -15.78 0.57 0.80
CA SER A 257 -14.38 0.81 0.43
C SER A 257 -14.20 1.16 -1.05
N CYS A 258 -15.06 0.68 -1.96
CA CYS A 258 -14.99 1.01 -3.38
C CYS A 258 -15.30 2.49 -3.63
N HIS A 259 -16.36 2.99 -2.99
CA HIS A 259 -16.73 4.41 -3.06
C HIS A 259 -15.60 5.30 -2.51
N ALA A 260 -14.93 4.85 -1.44
CA ALA A 260 -13.81 5.56 -0.82
C ALA A 260 -12.51 5.57 -1.65
N MET A 261 -12.38 4.71 -2.67
CA MET A 261 -11.17 4.52 -3.47
C MET A 261 -11.36 4.77 -4.97
N ALA A 262 -12.57 5.10 -5.42
CA ALA A 262 -12.91 5.11 -6.84
C ALA A 262 -11.97 6.03 -7.66
N GLY A 263 -11.27 5.45 -8.63
CA GLY A 263 -10.29 6.15 -9.47
C GLY A 263 -8.91 6.37 -8.82
N LEU A 264 -8.72 5.98 -7.56
CA LEU A 264 -7.42 6.01 -6.88
C LEU A 264 -6.60 4.76 -7.22
N THR A 265 -5.28 4.90 -7.22
CA THR A 265 -4.32 3.81 -7.43
C THR A 265 -3.50 3.61 -6.16
N PHE A 266 -3.38 2.36 -5.72
CA PHE A 266 -2.51 1.95 -4.63
C PHE A 266 -1.50 0.93 -5.15
N GLU A 267 -0.23 1.13 -4.86
CA GLU A 267 0.87 0.25 -5.25
C GLU A 267 1.79 0.01 -4.06
N SER A 268 2.34 -1.20 -4.00
CA SER A 268 3.58 -1.46 -3.28
C SER A 268 4.62 -1.93 -4.28
N SER A 269 5.82 -1.38 -4.19
CA SER A 269 6.92 -1.58 -5.15
C SER A 269 8.26 -1.70 -4.42
N ASN A 270 9.29 -2.19 -5.13
CA ASN A 270 10.61 -2.47 -4.55
C ASN A 270 10.57 -3.47 -3.38
N ILE A 271 9.52 -4.29 -3.29
CA ILE A 271 9.26 -5.17 -2.14
C ILE A 271 10.44 -6.12 -2.00
N SER A 272 11.03 -6.15 -0.81
CA SER A 272 12.28 -6.84 -0.50
C SER A 272 12.18 -7.57 0.83
N VAL A 273 12.73 -8.78 0.87
CA VAL A 273 12.78 -9.64 2.07
C VAL A 273 14.21 -9.68 2.58
N ARG A 274 14.40 -9.62 3.91
CA ARG A 274 15.70 -9.77 4.57
C ARG A 274 15.86 -11.16 5.19
N THR A 275 17.03 -11.74 4.98
CA THR A 275 17.46 -13.00 5.60
C THR A 275 18.90 -12.86 6.05
N ASP A 276 19.16 -13.14 7.33
CA ASP A 276 20.48 -13.07 7.96
C ASP A 276 21.20 -11.73 7.67
N GLY A 277 20.46 -10.63 7.75
CA GLY A 277 20.95 -9.28 7.45
C GLY A 277 21.04 -8.91 5.97
N GLN A 278 20.88 -9.85 5.04
CA GLN A 278 20.98 -9.62 3.59
C GLN A 278 19.61 -9.36 2.97
N TRP A 279 19.50 -8.28 2.18
CA TRP A 279 18.30 -7.95 1.41
C TRP A 279 18.29 -8.65 0.05
N ALA A 280 17.15 -9.21 -0.32
CA ALA A 280 16.85 -9.66 -1.68
C ALA A 280 15.47 -9.14 -2.10
N ALA A 281 15.31 -8.79 -3.37
CA ALA A 281 13.99 -8.48 -3.92
C ALA A 281 13.04 -9.67 -3.73
N ALA A 282 11.75 -9.39 -3.57
CA ALA A 282 10.72 -10.41 -3.58
C ALA A 282 10.72 -11.14 -4.94
N SER A 283 10.64 -12.47 -4.90
CA SER A 283 10.91 -13.34 -6.04
C SER A 283 10.28 -14.72 -5.81
N PRO A 284 10.22 -15.61 -6.83
CA PRO A 284 9.72 -16.97 -6.64
C PRO A 284 10.44 -17.77 -5.54
N ASP A 285 11.68 -17.41 -5.20
CA ASP A 285 12.49 -18.14 -4.20
C ASP A 285 12.11 -17.77 -2.76
N ASN A 286 11.70 -16.53 -2.50
CA ASN A 286 11.37 -16.03 -1.16
C ASN A 286 9.89 -15.68 -0.95
N SER A 287 9.11 -15.61 -2.02
CA SER A 287 7.73 -15.09 -2.02
C SER A 287 6.79 -15.95 -2.88
N ASP A 288 5.49 -15.80 -2.66
CA ASP A 288 4.41 -16.33 -3.50
C ASP A 288 3.16 -15.41 -3.45
N THR A 289 2.03 -15.87 -3.97
CA THR A 289 0.77 -15.12 -4.05
C THR A 289 -0.38 -15.81 -3.30
N HIS A 290 -0.13 -16.57 -2.23
CA HIS A 290 -1.22 -17.31 -1.57
C HIS A 290 -2.25 -16.41 -0.85
N TYR A 291 -1.96 -15.11 -0.71
CA TYR A 291 -2.92 -14.09 -0.27
C TYR A 291 -3.76 -13.48 -1.41
N ASP A 292 -3.47 -13.76 -2.69
CA ASP A 292 -4.24 -13.23 -3.83
C ASP A 292 -5.64 -13.83 -3.92
N GLN A 293 -6.61 -13.18 -3.26
CA GLN A 293 -8.03 -13.45 -3.49
C GLN A 293 -8.48 -12.90 -4.86
N PRO A 294 -9.52 -13.46 -5.50
CA PRO A 294 -10.05 -12.91 -6.75
C PRO A 294 -10.71 -11.55 -6.52
N ASP A 295 -10.69 -10.66 -7.52
CA ASP A 295 -11.28 -9.31 -7.44
C ASP A 295 -12.76 -9.30 -7.01
N SER A 296 -13.50 -10.39 -7.28
CA SER A 296 -14.88 -10.56 -6.83
C SER A 296 -15.04 -10.59 -5.30
N ALA A 297 -14.00 -10.97 -4.55
CA ALA A 297 -14.01 -10.98 -3.08
C ALA A 297 -14.05 -9.57 -2.46
N PHE A 298 -13.69 -8.53 -3.23
CA PHE A 298 -13.73 -7.14 -2.81
C PHE A 298 -15.10 -6.47 -2.98
N TYR A 299 -16.08 -7.14 -3.61
CA TYR A 299 -17.40 -6.59 -3.94
C TYR A 299 -17.30 -5.22 -4.64
N CYS A 300 -16.38 -5.12 -5.60
CA CYS A 300 -15.90 -3.86 -6.16
C CYS A 300 -15.99 -3.82 -7.69
N PRO A 301 -17.17 -3.56 -8.28
CA PRO A 301 -17.32 -3.51 -9.73
C PRO A 301 -16.57 -2.31 -10.31
N GLY A 302 -15.48 -2.58 -11.04
CA GLY A 302 -14.60 -1.55 -11.62
C GLY A 302 -13.17 -1.60 -11.09
N ARG A 303 -12.97 -2.14 -9.87
CA ARG A 303 -11.65 -2.39 -9.32
C ARG A 303 -10.85 -3.32 -10.23
N SER A 304 -9.55 -3.10 -10.30
CA SER A 304 -8.61 -4.03 -10.95
C SER A 304 -7.36 -4.21 -10.09
N TYR A 305 -6.77 -5.40 -10.17
CA TYR A 305 -5.49 -5.73 -9.55
C TYR A 305 -4.51 -6.30 -10.58
N SER A 306 -3.23 -6.00 -10.40
CA SER A 306 -2.15 -6.57 -11.21
C SER A 306 -0.86 -6.65 -10.41
N MET A 307 -0.24 -7.84 -10.41
CA MET A 307 1.19 -7.99 -10.12
C MET A 307 1.97 -7.40 -11.31
N VAL A 308 2.50 -6.19 -11.17
CA VAL A 308 3.16 -5.40 -12.23
C VAL A 308 4.55 -5.98 -12.54
N ASN A 309 5.30 -6.34 -11.51
CA ASN A 309 6.46 -7.22 -11.59
C ASN A 309 6.38 -8.29 -10.51
N GLN A 310 6.91 -9.48 -10.80
CA GLN A 310 6.54 -10.69 -10.06
C GLN A 310 7.03 -10.65 -8.60
N TYR A 311 6.10 -10.48 -7.67
CA TYR A 311 6.28 -10.38 -6.22
C TYR A 311 6.92 -9.09 -5.70
N ASP A 312 7.66 -8.32 -6.49
CA ASP A 312 8.30 -7.07 -6.02
C ASP A 312 7.51 -5.78 -6.34
N HIS A 313 6.44 -5.87 -7.14
CA HIS A 313 5.56 -4.74 -7.45
C HIS A 313 4.14 -5.18 -7.78
N TRP A 314 3.17 -4.83 -6.93
CA TRP A 314 1.74 -4.97 -7.22
C TRP A 314 1.02 -3.62 -7.25
N LYS A 315 -0.12 -3.60 -7.93
CA LYS A 315 -1.00 -2.43 -8.09
C LYS A 315 -2.47 -2.84 -7.96
N ALA A 316 -3.24 -2.05 -7.22
CA ALA A 316 -4.69 -2.04 -7.20
C ALA A 316 -5.23 -0.67 -7.64
N VAL A 317 -6.25 -0.64 -8.49
CA VAL A 317 -6.98 0.56 -8.89
C VAL A 317 -8.44 0.40 -8.46
N GLY A 318 -8.99 1.39 -7.76
CA GLY A 318 -10.38 1.40 -7.24
C GLY A 318 -11.43 1.81 -8.26
#